data_AF-A0A831JTL9-F1
#
_entry.id   AF-A0A831JTL9-F1
#
_cell.length_a   1.000
_cell.length_b   1.000
_cell.length_c   1.000
_cell.angle_alpha   90.00
_cell.angle_beta   90.00
_cell.angle_gamma   90.00
#
_symmetry.space_group_name_H-M   'P 1'
#
loop_
_entity.id
_entity.type
_entity.pdbx_description
1 polymer ?
#
loop_
_entity_poly.entity_id
_entity_poly.type
_entity_poly.pdbx_seq_one_letter_code
_entity_poly.pdbx_strand_id
1 'polypeptide(L)'
;DFSIDVQVLGRAVRTAEPPKALPATGNKVAIIGGGPAGMAVAWHLALAGVEAHVFEKSNQVGGKLAQTIPWERLSRAVWELEIERFLKEDNITVRLGVNMTRDKMEQLKKEYDYVVVAVGTHQPRTIPFPGHERVIPALDYLKAAKSDQPIKTGKQVVIIGAGNVGCDVAAMAYRLGAQQVTMVDIQKPLAFGKERKAAEDLGAVFKWPVMTREVTEEGLITDDGTLIPAQTVIISIGDVPKLQFLPDTVETVSVAGGSWIKTDEAGRTSDAKILAVGDVERPALATNALGAGKRTAEYIVAALKGEKWLPFRKKVIQYESLTTAHYDPEDNKGATQDEQAQRCLSCGSCRDCHLCETICPTHAIFRRELLPEKDKVGYEYVSDDSKCIACGFCADTCPCGIWSMRPF
;
A
#
# COMPACT_ATOMS: atom_id res chain seq x y z
N ASP A 1 16.09 15.98 20.20
CA ASP A 1 15.56 15.54 18.89
C ASP A 1 15.34 14.04 18.83
N PHE A 2 14.34 13.51 19.54
CA PHE A 2 13.95 12.12 19.40
C PHE A 2 12.59 12.05 18.74
N SER A 3 12.55 11.69 17.46
CA SER A 3 11.31 11.25 16.84
C SER A 3 10.81 10.02 17.59
N ILE A 4 9.53 10.01 17.95
CA ILE A 4 8.93 8.84 18.59
C ILE A 4 8.90 7.72 17.55
N ASP A 5 9.46 6.56 17.90
CA ASP A 5 9.34 5.37 17.07
C ASP A 5 7.91 4.81 17.15
N VAL A 6 7.06 5.26 16.24
CA VAL A 6 5.67 4.83 16.12
C VAL A 6 5.55 3.32 15.84
N GLN A 7 6.58 2.66 15.31
CA GLN A 7 6.57 1.22 15.09
C GLN A 7 6.67 0.47 16.42
N VAL A 8 7.47 0.98 17.36
CA VAL A 8 7.56 0.44 18.73
C VAL A 8 6.21 0.59 19.44
N LEU A 9 5.59 1.77 19.36
CA LEU A 9 4.26 1.99 19.94
C LEU A 9 3.19 1.07 19.33
N GLY A 10 3.17 0.95 18.00
CA GLY A 10 2.25 0.04 17.31
C GLY A 10 2.42 -1.43 17.72
N ARG A 11 3.65 -1.87 18.01
CA ARG A 11 3.94 -3.22 18.52
C ARG A 11 3.60 -3.38 20.00
N ALA A 12 3.66 -2.31 20.78
CA ALA A 12 3.36 -2.34 22.21
C ALA A 12 1.86 -2.62 22.47
N VAL A 13 0.98 -2.17 21.57
CA VAL A 13 -0.48 -2.41 21.68
C VAL A 13 -0.93 -3.77 21.16
N ARG A 14 0.00 -4.67 20.78
CA ARG A 14 -0.36 -5.99 20.21
C ARG A 14 -1.24 -6.81 21.14
N THR A 15 -1.13 -6.65 22.46
CA THR A 15 -1.93 -7.37 23.46
C THR A 15 -3.14 -6.59 23.94
N ALA A 16 -3.47 -5.44 23.34
CA ALA A 16 -4.66 -4.68 23.71
C ALA A 16 -5.92 -5.49 23.40
N GLU A 17 -6.90 -5.43 24.29
CA GLU A 17 -8.22 -6.00 24.02
C GLU A 17 -8.93 -5.20 22.92
N PRO A 18 -9.67 -5.86 22.02
CA PRO A 18 -10.47 -5.17 21.03
C PRO A 18 -11.59 -4.35 21.70
N PRO A 19 -12.03 -3.26 21.07
CA PRO A 19 -13.22 -2.54 21.53
C PRO A 19 -14.44 -3.46 21.47
N LYS A 20 -15.40 -3.26 22.38
CA LYS A 20 -16.65 -4.02 22.38
C LYS A 20 -17.51 -3.65 21.18
N ALA A 21 -18.05 -4.65 20.49
CA ALA A 21 -19.03 -4.44 19.43
C ALA A 21 -20.31 -3.80 19.97
N LEU A 22 -20.93 -2.98 19.13
CA LEU A 22 -22.28 -2.45 19.37
C LEU A 22 -23.34 -3.55 19.26
N PRO A 23 -24.55 -3.34 19.82
CA PRO A 23 -25.64 -4.29 19.68
C PRO A 23 -25.95 -4.64 18.23
N ALA A 24 -26.35 -5.90 17.99
CA ALA A 24 -26.67 -6.40 16.66
C ALA A 24 -27.74 -5.54 15.98
N THR A 25 -27.49 -5.18 14.73
CA THR A 25 -28.38 -4.36 13.91
C THR A 25 -29.35 -5.20 13.07
N GLY A 26 -29.08 -6.51 12.91
CA GLY A 26 -29.83 -7.41 12.02
C GLY A 26 -29.49 -7.25 10.53
N ASN A 27 -28.60 -6.31 10.18
CA ASN A 27 -28.11 -6.12 8.82
C ASN A 27 -26.90 -7.01 8.55
N LYS A 28 -26.74 -7.40 7.28
CA LYS A 28 -25.66 -8.28 6.82
C LYS A 28 -25.02 -7.79 5.54
N VAL A 29 -23.70 -7.86 5.49
CA VAL A 29 -22.89 -7.40 4.35
C VAL A 29 -21.99 -8.53 3.88
N ALA A 30 -21.99 -8.77 2.56
CA ALA A 30 -21.07 -9.70 1.93
C ALA A 30 -19.77 -8.98 1.53
N ILE A 31 -18.62 -9.59 1.80
CA ILE A 31 -17.30 -9.04 1.51
C ILE A 31 -16.53 -10.08 0.69
N ILE A 32 -16.18 -9.74 -0.54
CA ILE A 32 -15.49 -10.63 -1.47
C ILE A 32 -14.00 -10.33 -1.41
N GLY A 33 -13.22 -11.23 -0.83
CA GLY A 33 -11.79 -11.08 -0.60
C GLY A 33 -11.48 -10.79 0.86
N GLY A 34 -10.73 -11.71 1.49
CA GLY A 34 -10.22 -11.62 2.85
C GLY A 34 -8.85 -10.94 2.93
N GLY A 35 -8.51 -10.05 2.01
CA GLY A 35 -7.29 -9.22 2.09
C GLY A 35 -7.42 -8.08 3.12
N PRO A 36 -6.37 -7.25 3.29
CA PRO A 36 -6.37 -6.18 4.29
C PRO A 36 -7.57 -5.23 4.19
N ALA A 37 -7.97 -4.86 2.97
CA ALA A 37 -9.13 -3.99 2.76
C ALA A 37 -10.43 -4.66 3.20
N GLY A 38 -10.68 -5.91 2.76
CA GLY A 38 -11.89 -6.65 3.11
C GLY A 38 -11.97 -6.99 4.60
N MET A 39 -10.84 -7.35 5.21
CA MET A 39 -10.75 -7.54 6.65
C MET A 39 -11.03 -6.24 7.42
N ALA A 40 -10.51 -5.10 6.96
CA ALA A 40 -10.82 -3.81 7.60
C ALA A 40 -12.32 -3.46 7.50
N VAL A 41 -12.96 -3.70 6.35
CA VAL A 41 -14.41 -3.55 6.21
C VAL A 41 -15.14 -4.44 7.21
N ALA A 42 -14.80 -5.75 7.24
CA ALA A 42 -15.45 -6.71 8.11
C ALA A 42 -15.32 -6.33 9.59
N TRP A 43 -14.10 -5.96 10.01
CA TRP A 43 -13.81 -5.54 11.37
C TRP A 43 -14.64 -4.33 11.80
N HIS A 44 -14.68 -3.28 10.98
CA HIS A 44 -15.42 -2.07 11.32
C HIS A 44 -16.94 -2.25 11.27
N LEU A 45 -17.45 -3.10 10.39
CA LEU A 45 -18.87 -3.48 10.37
C LEU A 45 -19.26 -4.29 11.60
N ALA A 46 -18.44 -5.28 11.95
CA ALA A 46 -18.66 -6.13 13.12
C ALA A 46 -18.69 -5.33 14.42
N LEU A 47 -17.76 -4.40 14.61
CA LEU A 47 -17.76 -3.48 15.74
C LEU A 47 -19.00 -2.57 15.78
N ALA A 48 -19.61 -2.30 14.62
CA ALA A 48 -20.85 -1.53 14.53
C ALA A 48 -22.13 -2.38 14.71
N GLY A 49 -22.00 -3.68 14.99
CA GLY A 49 -23.12 -4.62 15.15
C GLY A 49 -23.72 -5.09 13.83
N VAL A 50 -23.02 -4.94 12.70
CA VAL A 50 -23.44 -5.43 11.39
C VAL A 50 -22.73 -6.77 11.12
N GLU A 51 -23.48 -7.78 10.66
CA GLU A 51 -22.92 -9.09 10.33
C GLU A 51 -22.06 -9.00 9.05
N ALA A 52 -20.77 -9.30 9.17
CA ALA A 52 -19.81 -9.27 8.09
C ALA A 52 -19.48 -10.69 7.61
N HIS A 53 -19.86 -10.99 6.36
CA HIS A 53 -19.62 -12.31 5.75
C HIS A 53 -18.52 -12.21 4.69
N VAL A 54 -17.33 -12.69 5.03
CA VAL A 54 -16.16 -12.70 4.15
C VAL A 54 -16.15 -13.97 3.30
N PHE A 55 -16.05 -13.81 1.98
CA PHE A 55 -15.88 -14.88 1.01
C PHE A 55 -14.48 -14.76 0.41
N GLU A 56 -13.60 -15.69 0.78
CA GLU A 56 -12.20 -15.70 0.36
C GLU A 56 -11.92 -16.91 -0.53
N LYS A 57 -11.17 -16.68 -1.61
CA LYS A 57 -10.82 -17.71 -2.59
C LYS A 57 -9.76 -18.69 -2.07
N SER A 58 -8.81 -18.19 -1.30
CA SER A 58 -7.72 -18.95 -0.70
C SER A 58 -8.19 -19.80 0.48
N ASN A 59 -7.27 -20.59 1.03
CA ASN A 59 -7.46 -21.41 2.23
C ASN A 59 -7.16 -20.65 3.53
N GLN A 60 -6.87 -19.35 3.45
CA GLN A 60 -6.68 -18.47 4.60
C GLN A 60 -6.99 -17.02 4.22
N VAL A 61 -7.33 -16.21 5.23
CA VAL A 61 -7.45 -14.76 5.10
C VAL A 61 -6.06 -14.08 5.10
N GLY A 62 -6.05 -12.79 4.76
CA GLY A 62 -4.88 -11.92 4.76
C GLY A 62 -4.39 -11.49 3.38
N GLY A 63 -4.92 -12.05 2.30
CA GLY A 63 -4.57 -11.70 0.93
C GLY A 63 -3.05 -11.72 0.70
N LYS A 64 -2.51 -10.72 -0.02
CA LYS A 64 -1.08 -10.62 -0.32
C LYS A 64 -0.18 -10.55 0.94
N LEU A 65 -0.65 -10.00 2.07
CA LEU A 65 0.14 -10.00 3.31
C LEU A 65 0.44 -11.42 3.78
N ALA A 66 -0.58 -12.29 3.81
CA ALA A 66 -0.41 -13.69 4.15
C ALA A 66 0.31 -14.48 3.06
N GLN A 67 -0.03 -14.21 1.79
CA GLN A 67 0.35 -15.07 0.67
C GLN A 67 1.76 -14.80 0.12
N THR A 68 2.26 -13.56 0.18
CA THR A 68 3.50 -13.19 -0.56
C THR A 68 4.53 -12.43 0.26
N ILE A 69 4.13 -11.69 1.30
CA ILE A 69 5.10 -10.90 2.08
C ILE A 69 5.95 -11.83 2.97
N PRO A 70 7.29 -11.75 2.92
CA PRO A 70 8.17 -12.57 3.77
C PRO A 70 7.94 -12.35 5.27
N TRP A 71 8.07 -13.41 6.07
CA TRP A 71 7.86 -13.34 7.53
C TRP A 71 8.96 -12.56 8.27
N GLU A 72 10.09 -12.34 7.62
CA GLU A 72 11.18 -11.47 8.10
C GLU A 72 10.75 -9.99 8.07
N ARG A 73 9.83 -9.61 7.17
CA ARG A 73 9.24 -8.27 7.08
C ARG A 73 7.96 -8.14 7.90
N LEU A 74 7.12 -9.18 7.88
CA LEU A 74 5.85 -9.25 8.59
C LEU A 74 5.96 -10.30 9.69
N SER A 75 6.09 -9.91 10.96
CA SER A 75 6.26 -10.88 12.04
C SER A 75 5.10 -11.90 12.09
N ARG A 76 5.42 -13.19 11.92
CA ARG A 76 4.44 -14.28 11.97
C ARG A 76 3.68 -14.33 13.29
N ALA A 77 4.36 -14.10 14.42
CA ALA A 77 3.72 -14.09 15.73
C ALA A 77 2.69 -12.95 15.89
N VAL A 78 2.99 -11.76 15.35
CA VAL A 78 2.04 -10.64 15.34
C VAL A 78 0.89 -10.94 14.39
N TRP A 79 1.19 -11.50 13.22
CA TRP A 79 0.18 -11.89 12.23
C TRP A 79 -0.84 -12.89 12.81
N GLU A 80 -0.36 -13.98 13.42
CA GLU A 80 -1.22 -15.01 14.01
C GLU A 80 -2.14 -14.43 15.09
N LEU A 81 -1.62 -13.54 15.94
CA LEU A 81 -2.42 -12.88 16.98
C LEU A 81 -3.52 -11.97 16.39
N GLU A 82 -3.22 -11.17 15.35
CA GLU A 82 -4.21 -10.30 14.72
C GLU A 82 -5.27 -11.10 13.94
N ILE A 83 -4.87 -12.21 13.30
CA ILE A 83 -5.83 -13.12 12.63
C ILE A 83 -6.73 -13.81 13.66
N GLU A 84 -6.16 -14.28 14.77
CA GLU A 84 -6.95 -14.88 15.85
C GLU A 84 -7.96 -13.88 16.42
N ARG A 85 -7.53 -12.63 16.68
CA ARG A 85 -8.42 -11.55 17.11
C ARG A 85 -9.55 -11.32 16.10
N PHE A 86 -9.22 -11.24 14.81
CA PHE A 86 -10.18 -11.04 13.75
C PHE A 86 -11.22 -12.17 13.66
N LEU A 87 -10.78 -13.43 13.77
CA LEU A 87 -11.65 -14.60 13.67
C LEU A 87 -12.49 -14.88 14.92
N LYS A 88 -12.11 -14.31 16.08
CA LYS A 88 -12.85 -14.41 17.34
C LYS A 88 -14.03 -13.44 17.44
N GLU A 89 -14.14 -12.48 16.54
CA GLU A 89 -15.24 -11.52 16.54
C GLU A 89 -16.54 -12.18 16.06
N ASP A 90 -17.56 -12.21 16.93
CA ASP A 90 -18.81 -12.97 16.70
C ASP A 90 -19.57 -12.52 15.45
N ASN A 91 -19.49 -11.22 15.11
CA ASN A 91 -20.15 -10.66 13.94
C ASN A 91 -19.38 -10.90 12.63
N ILE A 92 -18.29 -11.68 12.64
CA ILE A 92 -17.49 -12.00 11.44
C ILE A 92 -17.63 -13.48 11.10
N THR A 93 -18.15 -13.76 9.92
CA THR A 93 -18.18 -15.12 9.35
C THR A 93 -17.25 -15.20 8.15
N VAL A 94 -16.28 -16.12 8.17
CA VAL A 94 -15.35 -16.33 7.04
C VAL A 94 -15.66 -17.64 6.32
N ARG A 95 -15.79 -17.58 4.99
CA ARG A 95 -15.95 -18.72 4.08
C ARG A 95 -14.77 -18.75 3.12
N LEU A 96 -13.91 -19.76 3.29
CA LEU A 96 -12.70 -19.99 2.48
C LEU A 96 -13.01 -20.85 1.25
N GLY A 97 -12.10 -20.86 0.27
CA GLY A 97 -12.24 -21.65 -0.96
C GLY A 97 -13.34 -21.20 -1.92
N VAL A 98 -13.87 -19.98 -1.76
CA VAL A 98 -15.02 -19.49 -2.54
C VAL A 98 -14.54 -18.83 -3.83
N ASN A 99 -14.88 -19.42 -4.97
CA ASN A 99 -14.68 -18.79 -6.28
C ASN A 99 -15.91 -17.96 -6.65
N MET A 100 -15.68 -16.73 -7.10
CA MET A 100 -16.76 -15.85 -7.54
C MET A 100 -17.13 -16.09 -9.00
N THR A 101 -18.44 -16.11 -9.24
CA THR A 101 -19.08 -16.14 -10.56
C THR A 101 -20.13 -15.03 -10.63
N ARG A 102 -20.63 -14.71 -11.83
CA ARG A 102 -21.73 -13.76 -12.01
C ARG A 102 -22.98 -14.20 -11.23
N ASP A 103 -23.34 -15.47 -11.30
CA ASP A 103 -24.49 -16.02 -10.56
C ASP A 103 -24.32 -15.87 -9.05
N LYS A 104 -23.11 -16.13 -8.54
CA LYS A 104 -22.82 -15.97 -7.11
C LYS A 104 -22.91 -14.50 -6.70
N MET A 105 -22.41 -13.58 -7.53
CA MET A 105 -22.51 -12.15 -7.30
C MET A 105 -23.98 -11.71 -7.20
N GLU A 106 -24.82 -12.14 -8.13
CA GLU A 106 -26.26 -11.83 -8.12
C GLU A 106 -26.99 -12.47 -6.94
N GLN A 107 -26.60 -13.68 -6.53
CA GLN A 107 -27.08 -14.30 -5.29
C GLN A 107 -26.76 -13.42 -4.08
N LEU A 108 -25.51 -12.97 -3.93
CA LEU A 108 -25.09 -12.14 -2.79
C LEU A 108 -25.82 -10.79 -2.77
N LYS A 109 -26.08 -10.16 -3.91
CA LYS A 109 -26.85 -8.90 -3.98
C LYS A 109 -28.29 -9.05 -3.45
N LYS A 110 -28.89 -10.23 -3.61
CA LYS A 110 -30.23 -10.54 -3.10
C LYS A 110 -30.22 -10.86 -1.61
N GLU A 111 -29.20 -11.59 -1.17
CA GLU A 111 -29.11 -12.09 0.21
C GLU A 111 -28.57 -11.06 1.22
N TYR A 112 -27.79 -10.07 0.79
CA TYR A 112 -27.12 -9.11 1.65
C TYR A 112 -27.56 -7.68 1.35
N ASP A 113 -27.45 -6.80 2.35
CA ASP A 113 -27.81 -5.38 2.21
C ASP A 113 -26.85 -4.69 1.23
N TYR A 114 -25.55 -4.97 1.39
CA TYR A 114 -24.47 -4.53 0.51
C TYR A 114 -23.50 -5.68 0.19
N VAL A 115 -22.82 -5.54 -0.95
CA VAL A 115 -21.70 -6.40 -1.36
C VAL A 115 -20.46 -5.54 -1.57
N VAL A 116 -19.37 -5.88 -0.88
CA VAL A 116 -18.08 -5.18 -0.98
C VAL A 116 -17.08 -6.03 -1.72
N VAL A 117 -16.54 -5.51 -2.82
CA VAL A 117 -15.52 -6.16 -3.64
C VAL A 117 -14.13 -5.72 -3.18
N ALA A 118 -13.39 -6.62 -2.54
CA ALA A 118 -12.05 -6.41 -1.99
C ALA A 118 -11.04 -7.44 -2.52
N VAL A 119 -11.21 -7.84 -3.79
CA VAL A 119 -10.44 -8.94 -4.41
C VAL A 119 -9.00 -8.58 -4.75
N GLY A 120 -8.62 -7.30 -4.67
CA GLY A 120 -7.29 -6.82 -5.03
C GLY A 120 -6.87 -7.15 -6.47
N THR A 121 -5.57 -7.31 -6.69
CA THR A 121 -4.95 -7.59 -8.00
C THR A 121 -4.33 -8.98 -8.03
N HIS A 122 -4.85 -9.89 -8.86
CA HIS A 122 -4.46 -11.31 -8.87
C HIS A 122 -4.22 -11.86 -10.28
N GLN A 123 -4.34 -11.03 -11.32
CA GLN A 123 -4.02 -11.39 -12.69
C GLN A 123 -2.70 -10.72 -13.07
N PRO A 124 -1.62 -11.46 -13.34
CA PRO A 124 -0.36 -10.85 -13.73
C PRO A 124 -0.49 -10.16 -15.09
N ARG A 125 0.22 -9.03 -15.25
CA ARG A 125 0.40 -8.42 -16.57
C ARG A 125 1.38 -9.26 -17.38
N THR A 126 1.05 -9.47 -18.64
CA THR A 126 1.88 -10.23 -19.59
C THR A 126 2.31 -9.33 -20.75
N ILE A 127 3.56 -9.47 -21.16
CA ILE A 127 4.10 -8.84 -22.38
C ILE A 127 4.37 -9.97 -23.37
N PRO A 128 3.80 -9.92 -24.59
CA PRO A 128 4.05 -10.95 -25.60
C PRO A 128 5.44 -10.75 -26.22
N PHE A 129 6.39 -11.58 -25.83
CA PHE A 129 7.70 -11.70 -26.48
C PHE A 129 8.06 -13.19 -26.66
N PRO A 130 8.94 -13.54 -27.61
CA PRO A 130 9.38 -14.92 -27.77
C PRO A 130 9.96 -15.47 -26.46
N GLY A 131 9.47 -16.63 -26.01
CA GLY A 131 9.90 -17.22 -24.73
C GLY A 131 9.19 -16.69 -23.49
N HIS A 132 8.18 -15.82 -23.61
CA HIS A 132 7.40 -15.34 -22.45
C HIS A 132 6.74 -16.48 -21.65
N GLU A 133 6.47 -17.63 -22.23
CA GLU A 133 5.97 -18.82 -21.54
C GLU A 133 6.97 -19.40 -20.51
N ARG A 134 8.26 -19.03 -20.62
CA ARG A 134 9.33 -19.45 -19.71
C ARG A 134 9.46 -18.54 -18.49
N VAL A 135 8.80 -17.38 -18.47
CA VAL A 135 8.89 -16.44 -17.35
C VAL A 135 7.85 -16.77 -16.29
N ILE A 136 8.28 -16.71 -15.03
CA ILE A 136 7.40 -16.95 -13.88
C ILE A 136 6.82 -15.60 -13.44
N PRO A 137 5.50 -15.43 -13.32
CA PRO A 137 4.94 -14.22 -12.73
C PRO A 137 5.37 -14.04 -11.27
N ALA A 138 5.76 -12.82 -10.89
CA ALA A 138 6.27 -12.52 -9.54
C ALA A 138 5.30 -12.92 -8.43
N LEU A 139 4.00 -12.68 -8.61
CA LEU A 139 2.99 -13.05 -7.63
C LEU A 139 2.94 -14.58 -7.41
N ASP A 140 3.05 -15.36 -8.48
CA ASP A 140 3.02 -16.82 -8.42
C ASP A 140 4.32 -17.37 -7.83
N TYR A 141 5.46 -16.79 -8.21
CA TYR A 141 6.76 -17.11 -7.62
C TYR A 141 6.77 -16.88 -6.11
N LEU A 142 6.34 -15.71 -5.64
CA LEU A 142 6.34 -15.37 -4.22
C LEU A 142 5.42 -16.29 -3.40
N LYS A 143 4.23 -16.63 -3.93
CA LYS A 143 3.33 -17.60 -3.28
C LYS A 143 3.97 -18.98 -3.16
N ALA A 144 4.54 -19.47 -4.27
CA ALA A 144 5.18 -20.78 -4.28
C ALA A 144 6.40 -20.80 -3.36
N ALA A 145 7.24 -19.75 -3.39
CA ALA A 145 8.41 -19.58 -2.54
C ALA A 145 8.09 -19.52 -1.04
N LYS A 146 6.92 -18.99 -0.66
CA LYS A 146 6.45 -18.92 0.74
C LYS A 146 5.73 -20.19 1.20
N SER A 147 5.35 -21.09 0.29
CA SER A 147 4.60 -22.31 0.62
C SER A 147 5.44 -23.35 1.37
N ASP A 148 4.78 -24.38 1.90
CA ASP A 148 5.45 -25.52 2.55
C ASP A 148 6.30 -26.36 1.58
N GLN A 149 6.10 -26.20 0.27
CA GLN A 149 6.90 -26.81 -0.79
C GLN A 149 7.45 -25.72 -1.72
N PRO A 150 8.53 -25.02 -1.33
CA PRO A 150 9.06 -23.91 -2.10
C PRO A 150 9.46 -24.29 -3.53
N ILE A 151 9.18 -23.39 -4.46
CA ILE A 151 9.59 -23.54 -5.87
C ILE A 151 11.12 -23.65 -5.98
N LYS A 152 11.59 -24.50 -6.91
CA LYS A 152 13.02 -24.58 -7.22
C LYS A 152 13.47 -23.29 -7.90
N THR A 153 14.53 -22.69 -7.37
CA THR A 153 15.13 -21.46 -7.93
C THR A 153 16.54 -21.76 -8.43
N GLY A 154 16.84 -21.27 -9.63
CA GLY A 154 18.16 -21.39 -10.26
C GLY A 154 19.26 -20.62 -9.52
N LYS A 155 20.53 -20.88 -9.87
CA LYS A 155 21.67 -20.16 -9.29
C LYS A 155 21.80 -18.74 -9.85
N GLN A 156 21.43 -18.55 -11.11
CA GLN A 156 21.35 -17.27 -11.80
C GLN A 156 19.90 -16.94 -12.09
N VAL A 157 19.45 -15.81 -11.57
CA VAL A 157 18.07 -15.34 -11.67
C VAL A 157 18.04 -13.97 -12.33
N VAL A 158 17.12 -13.79 -13.27
CA VAL A 158 16.80 -12.48 -13.85
C VAL A 158 15.39 -12.09 -13.48
N ILE A 159 15.21 -10.87 -12.98
CA ILE A 159 13.91 -10.30 -12.63
C ILE A 159 13.64 -9.12 -13.56
N ILE A 160 12.60 -9.25 -14.38
CA ILE A 160 12.10 -8.19 -15.26
C ILE A 160 11.15 -7.29 -14.45
N GLY A 161 11.60 -6.07 -14.16
CA GLY A 161 10.92 -5.08 -13.33
C GLY A 161 11.62 -4.87 -11.99
N ALA A 162 12.07 -3.64 -11.74
CA ALA A 162 12.89 -3.28 -10.57
C ALA A 162 12.16 -2.35 -9.58
N GLY A 163 10.90 -2.67 -9.27
CA GLY A 163 10.13 -2.06 -8.18
C GLY A 163 10.28 -2.80 -6.84
N ASN A 164 9.57 -2.35 -5.81
CA ASN A 164 9.61 -2.98 -4.47
C ASN A 164 9.23 -4.47 -4.49
N VAL A 165 8.27 -4.87 -5.32
CA VAL A 165 7.91 -6.30 -5.50
C VAL A 165 9.07 -7.08 -6.12
N GLY A 166 9.81 -6.48 -7.07
CA GLY A 166 11.01 -7.10 -7.63
C GLY A 166 12.10 -7.30 -6.57
N CYS A 167 12.24 -6.36 -5.61
CA CYS A 167 13.16 -6.52 -4.49
C CYS A 167 12.74 -7.66 -3.55
N ASP A 168 11.44 -7.84 -3.31
CA ASP A 168 10.92 -8.98 -2.55
C ASP A 168 11.20 -10.31 -3.25
N VAL A 169 11.01 -10.35 -4.58
CA VAL A 169 11.37 -11.51 -5.41
C VAL A 169 12.87 -11.80 -5.29
N ALA A 170 13.72 -10.77 -5.36
CA ALA A 170 15.17 -10.92 -5.23
C ALA A 170 15.57 -11.51 -3.87
N ALA A 171 15.01 -10.97 -2.78
CA ALA A 171 15.27 -11.47 -1.44
C ALA A 171 14.83 -12.94 -1.28
N MET A 172 13.67 -13.31 -1.82
CA MET A 172 13.20 -14.69 -1.81
C MET A 172 14.05 -15.61 -2.68
N ALA A 173 14.52 -15.14 -3.85
CA ALA A 173 15.40 -15.91 -4.72
C ALA A 173 16.72 -16.24 -4.03
N TYR A 174 17.35 -15.26 -3.35
CA TYR A 174 18.54 -15.51 -2.54
C TYR A 174 18.28 -16.50 -1.41
N ARG A 175 17.16 -16.37 -0.71
CA ARG A 175 16.74 -17.34 0.33
C ARG A 175 16.61 -18.76 -0.21
N LEU A 176 16.15 -18.92 -1.45
CA LEU A 176 16.02 -20.21 -2.13
C LEU A 176 17.31 -20.69 -2.81
N GLY A 177 18.44 -20.01 -2.56
CA GLY A 177 19.77 -20.47 -2.96
C GLY A 177 20.27 -19.94 -4.30
N ALA A 178 19.65 -18.86 -4.83
CA ALA A 178 20.25 -18.07 -5.90
C ALA A 178 21.60 -17.49 -5.43
N GLN A 179 22.56 -17.42 -6.35
CA GLN A 179 23.89 -16.86 -6.11
C GLN A 179 24.08 -15.52 -6.84
N GLN A 180 23.33 -15.32 -7.93
CA GLN A 180 23.35 -14.10 -8.71
C GLN A 180 21.93 -13.72 -9.08
N VAL A 181 21.47 -12.55 -8.63
CA VAL A 181 20.18 -11.98 -9.03
C VAL A 181 20.43 -10.67 -9.76
N THR A 182 20.00 -10.61 -11.03
CA THR A 182 20.02 -9.39 -11.85
C THR A 182 18.60 -8.88 -12.02
N MET A 183 18.35 -7.64 -11.62
CA MET A 183 17.09 -6.94 -11.81
C MET A 183 17.22 -6.00 -13.01
N VAL A 184 16.35 -6.15 -14.00
CA VAL A 184 16.36 -5.34 -15.22
C VAL A 184 15.11 -4.48 -15.30
N ASP A 185 15.24 -3.25 -15.77
CA ASP A 185 14.11 -2.34 -15.94
C ASP A 185 14.32 -1.44 -17.17
N ILE A 186 13.23 -1.08 -17.85
CA ILE A 186 13.25 -0.18 -19.01
C ILE A 186 13.53 1.27 -18.59
N GLN A 187 13.24 1.60 -17.33
CA GLN A 187 13.41 2.93 -16.76
C GLN A 187 14.24 2.86 -15.47
N LYS A 188 14.58 4.02 -14.91
CA LYS A 188 15.24 4.08 -13.60
C LYS A 188 14.39 3.31 -12.56
N PRO A 189 14.97 2.34 -11.83
CA PRO A 189 14.24 1.51 -10.87
C PRO A 189 13.41 2.35 -9.90
N LEU A 190 12.13 1.98 -9.78
CA LEU A 190 11.18 2.61 -8.85
C LEU A 190 11.33 2.07 -7.42
N ALA A 191 12.16 1.04 -7.20
CA ALA A 191 12.43 0.53 -5.86
C ALA A 191 13.13 1.60 -4.98
N PHE A 192 12.70 1.68 -3.72
CA PHE A 192 13.25 2.64 -2.75
C PHE A 192 13.26 2.02 -1.34
N GLY A 193 13.77 2.79 -0.37
CA GLY A 193 13.62 2.47 1.05
C GLY A 193 14.35 1.19 1.48
N LYS A 194 13.75 0.49 2.46
CA LYS A 194 14.35 -0.69 3.09
C LYS A 194 14.40 -1.88 2.14
N GLU A 195 13.42 -1.98 1.25
CA GLU A 195 13.26 -3.05 0.26
C GLU A 195 14.42 -3.04 -0.74
N ARG A 196 14.73 -1.87 -1.31
CA ARG A 196 15.88 -1.71 -2.21
C ARG A 196 17.18 -2.02 -1.49
N LYS A 197 17.39 -1.43 -0.31
CA LYS A 197 18.61 -1.63 0.47
C LYS A 197 18.84 -3.11 0.80
N ALA A 198 17.79 -3.82 1.22
CA ALA A 198 17.89 -5.25 1.51
C ALA A 198 18.28 -6.08 0.27
N ALA A 199 17.76 -5.76 -0.91
CA ALA A 199 18.15 -6.42 -2.15
C ALA A 199 19.61 -6.13 -2.51
N GLU A 200 20.06 -4.88 -2.37
CA GLU A 200 21.46 -4.47 -2.60
C GLU A 200 22.42 -5.13 -1.60
N ASP A 201 22.07 -5.17 -0.31
CA ASP A 201 22.86 -5.80 0.76
C ASP A 201 23.00 -7.34 0.53
N LEU A 202 22.03 -7.97 -0.15
CA LEU A 202 22.10 -9.37 -0.60
C LEU A 202 22.88 -9.57 -1.92
N GLY A 203 23.31 -8.49 -2.57
CA GLY A 203 24.09 -8.51 -3.80
C GLY A 203 23.27 -8.45 -5.10
N ALA A 204 22.00 -8.03 -5.05
CA ALA A 204 21.20 -7.83 -6.27
C ALA A 204 21.80 -6.72 -7.15
N VAL A 205 21.96 -7.01 -8.45
CA VAL A 205 22.48 -6.06 -9.43
C VAL A 205 21.33 -5.44 -10.20
N PHE A 206 21.23 -4.11 -10.20
CA PHE A 206 20.21 -3.36 -10.93
C PHE A 206 20.78 -2.88 -12.27
N LYS A 207 20.11 -3.19 -13.39
CA LYS A 207 20.48 -2.74 -14.74
C LYS A 207 19.31 -2.00 -15.41
N TRP A 208 19.59 -0.79 -15.88
CA TRP A 208 18.66 0.02 -16.65
C TRP A 208 19.44 1.02 -17.54
N PRO A 209 18.88 1.46 -18.67
CA PRO A 209 17.67 0.94 -19.31
C PRO A 209 17.96 -0.43 -19.95
N VAL A 210 17.05 -1.39 -19.79
CA VAL A 210 17.14 -2.72 -20.40
C VAL A 210 15.75 -3.12 -20.92
N MET A 211 15.64 -3.37 -22.22
CA MET A 211 14.42 -3.90 -22.83
C MET A 211 14.59 -5.39 -23.16
N THR A 212 13.57 -6.19 -22.87
CA THR A 212 13.58 -7.64 -23.14
C THR A 212 13.16 -7.90 -24.57
N ARG A 213 14.02 -8.60 -25.34
CA ARG A 213 13.68 -9.07 -26.69
C ARG A 213 13.05 -10.45 -26.66
N GLU A 214 13.69 -11.38 -25.95
CA GLU A 214 13.24 -12.77 -25.82
C GLU A 214 13.84 -13.45 -24.58
N VAL A 215 13.28 -14.59 -24.20
CA VAL A 215 13.80 -15.45 -23.14
C VAL A 215 14.06 -16.85 -23.70
N THR A 216 15.29 -17.34 -23.55
CA THR A 216 15.72 -18.65 -24.04
C THR A 216 16.05 -19.57 -22.85
N GLU A 217 16.57 -20.76 -23.14
CA GLU A 217 17.08 -21.68 -22.10
C GLU A 217 18.36 -21.18 -21.43
N GLU A 218 19.11 -20.31 -22.10
CA GLU A 218 20.35 -19.74 -21.59
C GLU A 218 20.12 -18.51 -20.71
N GLY A 219 18.98 -17.80 -20.89
CA GLY A 219 18.61 -16.66 -20.07
C GLY A 219 17.77 -15.61 -20.81
N LEU A 220 17.91 -14.35 -20.38
CA LEU A 220 17.22 -13.21 -20.99
C LEU A 220 18.10 -12.59 -22.07
N ILE A 221 17.56 -12.40 -23.27
CA ILE A 221 18.23 -11.66 -24.35
C ILE A 221 17.60 -10.27 -24.46
N THR A 222 18.44 -9.25 -24.40
CA THR A 222 18.04 -7.84 -24.51
C THR A 222 17.83 -7.42 -25.97
N ASP A 223 17.23 -6.26 -26.18
CA ASP A 223 17.02 -5.66 -27.50
C ASP A 223 18.33 -5.39 -28.26
N ASP A 224 19.41 -5.04 -27.56
CA ASP A 224 20.75 -4.90 -28.14
C ASP A 224 21.48 -6.24 -28.43
N GLY A 225 20.85 -7.39 -28.11
CA GLY A 225 21.39 -8.72 -28.34
C GLY A 225 22.28 -9.26 -27.22
N THR A 226 22.45 -8.54 -26.11
CA THR A 226 23.19 -9.02 -24.94
C THR A 226 22.45 -10.17 -24.24
N LEU A 227 23.15 -11.26 -23.98
CA LEU A 227 22.65 -12.34 -23.13
C LEU A 227 22.91 -12.02 -21.65
N ILE A 228 21.87 -12.09 -20.83
CA ILE A 228 21.94 -12.12 -19.37
C ILE A 228 21.63 -13.56 -18.93
N PRO A 229 22.65 -14.35 -18.56
CA PRO A 229 22.47 -15.76 -18.23
C PRO A 229 21.54 -15.95 -17.03
N ALA A 230 20.58 -16.86 -17.16
CA ALA A 230 19.65 -17.18 -16.08
C ALA A 230 19.04 -18.56 -16.26
N GLN A 231 18.96 -19.33 -15.16
CA GLN A 231 18.15 -20.55 -15.13
C GLN A 231 16.71 -20.28 -14.66
N THR A 232 16.44 -19.09 -14.12
CA THR A 232 15.11 -18.68 -13.68
C THR A 232 14.88 -17.23 -14.08
N VAL A 233 13.82 -16.99 -14.85
CA VAL A 233 13.40 -15.65 -15.25
C VAL A 233 12.04 -15.35 -14.65
N ILE A 234 11.93 -14.22 -13.95
CA ILE A 234 10.74 -13.81 -13.22
C ILE A 234 10.28 -12.45 -13.75
N ILE A 235 8.99 -12.28 -13.99
CA ILE A 235 8.42 -11.00 -14.45
C ILE A 235 7.61 -10.33 -13.34
N SER A 236 7.97 -9.10 -13.01
CA SER A 236 7.46 -8.29 -11.89
C SER A 236 7.00 -6.91 -12.34
N ILE A 237 6.14 -6.85 -13.36
CA ILE A 237 5.63 -5.60 -13.96
C ILE A 237 4.22 -5.20 -13.48
N GLY A 238 3.76 -5.81 -12.38
CA GLY A 238 2.48 -5.53 -11.75
C GLY A 238 1.36 -6.50 -12.11
N ASP A 239 0.31 -6.45 -11.30
CA ASP A 239 -0.91 -7.25 -11.42
C ASP A 239 -2.12 -6.35 -11.67
N VAL A 240 -3.18 -6.92 -12.24
CA VAL A 240 -4.48 -6.28 -12.44
C VAL A 240 -5.59 -7.09 -11.75
N PRO A 241 -6.75 -6.49 -11.49
CA PRO A 241 -7.88 -7.19 -10.91
C PRO A 241 -8.52 -8.19 -11.89
N LYS A 242 -9.02 -9.32 -11.36
CA LYS A 242 -9.82 -10.28 -12.15
C LYS A 242 -11.31 -10.04 -11.90
N LEU A 243 -11.98 -9.35 -12.81
CA LEU A 243 -13.33 -8.77 -12.59
C LEU A 243 -14.48 -9.46 -13.34
N GLN A 244 -14.25 -10.64 -13.93
CA GLN A 244 -15.24 -11.33 -14.79
C GLN A 244 -16.56 -11.68 -14.10
N PHE A 245 -16.57 -11.73 -12.75
CA PHE A 245 -17.75 -12.02 -11.94
C PHE A 245 -18.65 -10.79 -11.70
N LEU A 246 -18.19 -9.58 -12.03
CA LEU A 246 -18.98 -8.37 -11.84
C LEU A 246 -20.15 -8.31 -12.83
N PRO A 247 -21.31 -7.78 -12.41
CA PRO A 247 -22.39 -7.43 -13.32
C PRO A 247 -22.02 -6.18 -14.14
N ASP A 248 -22.70 -6.01 -15.27
CA ASP A 248 -22.45 -4.91 -16.19
C ASP A 248 -22.88 -3.54 -15.62
N THR A 249 -23.59 -3.53 -14.49
CA THR A 249 -23.96 -2.33 -13.73
C THR A 249 -22.78 -1.66 -13.03
N VAL A 250 -21.63 -2.35 -12.91
CA VAL A 250 -20.41 -1.81 -12.29
C VAL A 250 -19.47 -1.26 -13.36
N GLU A 251 -19.30 0.06 -13.37
CA GLU A 251 -18.37 0.76 -14.25
C GLU A 251 -16.92 0.42 -13.91
N THR A 252 -16.15 0.13 -14.95
CA THR A 252 -14.71 -0.09 -14.86
C THR A 252 -13.95 0.84 -15.79
N VAL A 253 -12.76 1.26 -15.39
CA VAL A 253 -11.83 2.05 -16.20
C VAL A 253 -10.66 1.19 -16.65
N SER A 254 -10.33 1.27 -17.94
CA SER A 254 -9.16 0.59 -18.51
C SER A 254 -7.93 1.48 -18.44
N VAL A 255 -6.92 1.06 -17.68
CA VAL A 255 -5.64 1.78 -17.53
C VAL A 255 -4.48 0.81 -17.71
N ALA A 256 -3.61 1.09 -18.67
CA ALA A 256 -2.40 0.31 -18.98
C ALA A 256 -2.67 -1.20 -19.10
N GLY A 257 -3.72 -1.57 -19.86
CA GLY A 257 -4.10 -2.96 -20.12
C GLY A 257 -4.82 -3.67 -18.97
N GLY A 258 -5.08 -3.00 -17.85
CA GLY A 258 -5.87 -3.52 -16.72
C GLY A 258 -7.22 -2.84 -16.59
N SER A 259 -8.24 -3.57 -16.14
CA SER A 259 -9.55 -3.02 -15.81
C SER A 259 -9.70 -2.85 -14.30
N TRP A 260 -10.06 -1.64 -13.86
CA TRP A 260 -10.15 -1.24 -12.46
C TRP A 260 -11.57 -0.76 -12.15
N ILE A 261 -12.08 -1.06 -10.95
CA ILE A 261 -13.44 -0.62 -10.58
C ILE A 261 -13.41 0.88 -10.28
N LYS A 262 -14.33 1.63 -10.90
CA LYS A 262 -14.47 3.06 -10.62
C LYS A 262 -15.27 3.25 -9.34
N THR A 263 -14.71 4.03 -8.44
CA THR A 263 -15.29 4.31 -7.13
C THR A 263 -15.16 5.77 -6.76
N ASP A 264 -15.95 6.18 -5.76
CA ASP A 264 -15.75 7.45 -5.06
C ASP A 264 -14.95 7.28 -3.75
N GLU A 265 -14.85 8.32 -2.94
CA GLU A 265 -14.07 8.33 -1.69
C GLU A 265 -14.53 7.28 -0.64
N ALA A 266 -15.80 6.86 -0.71
CA ALA A 266 -16.39 5.83 0.15
C ALA A 266 -16.29 4.41 -0.43
N GLY A 267 -15.78 4.25 -1.66
CA GLY A 267 -15.74 2.97 -2.37
C GLY A 267 -17.06 2.64 -3.08
N ARG A 268 -17.99 3.58 -3.26
CA ARG A 268 -19.26 3.33 -3.96
C ARG A 268 -19.01 3.15 -5.45
N THR A 269 -19.61 2.13 -6.05
CA THR A 269 -19.59 1.93 -7.50
C THR A 269 -20.82 2.57 -8.16
N SER A 270 -20.97 2.41 -9.48
CA SER A 270 -22.18 2.77 -10.21
C SER A 270 -23.39 1.89 -9.88
N ASP A 271 -23.20 0.72 -9.24
CA ASP A 271 -24.28 -0.10 -8.70
C ASP A 271 -24.51 0.24 -7.22
N ALA A 272 -25.75 0.60 -6.88
CA ALA A 272 -26.11 1.09 -5.55
C ALA A 272 -25.88 0.07 -4.41
N LYS A 273 -25.82 -1.23 -4.72
CA LYS A 273 -25.57 -2.28 -3.73
C LYS A 273 -24.12 -2.77 -3.71
N ILE A 274 -23.30 -2.37 -4.67
CA ILE A 274 -21.93 -2.85 -4.80
C ILE A 274 -20.96 -1.73 -4.46
N LEU A 275 -20.07 -2.02 -3.52
CA LEU A 275 -18.92 -1.20 -3.19
C LEU A 275 -17.65 -1.94 -3.59
N ALA A 276 -16.56 -1.22 -3.77
CA ALA A 276 -15.25 -1.79 -4.04
C ALA A 276 -14.18 -1.08 -3.21
N VAL A 277 -13.17 -1.82 -2.76
CA VAL A 277 -12.15 -1.27 -1.86
C VAL A 277 -10.79 -1.92 -2.03
N GLY A 278 -9.74 -1.09 -1.94
CA GLY A 278 -8.34 -1.52 -1.93
C GLY A 278 -7.75 -1.63 -3.33
N ASP A 279 -6.83 -2.56 -3.53
CA ASP A 279 -6.10 -2.69 -4.79
C ASP A 279 -6.98 -2.94 -6.02
N VAL A 280 -8.26 -3.30 -5.84
CA VAL A 280 -9.21 -3.47 -6.96
C VAL A 280 -9.54 -2.14 -7.67
N GLU A 281 -9.41 -1.02 -6.94
CA GLU A 281 -9.67 0.34 -7.44
C GLU A 281 -8.41 0.93 -8.07
N ARG A 282 -7.28 0.76 -7.38
CA ARG A 282 -5.94 1.20 -7.79
C ARG A 282 -4.88 0.59 -6.88
N PRO A 283 -3.64 0.34 -7.36
CA PRO A 283 -2.56 -0.13 -6.50
C PRO A 283 -2.25 0.86 -5.37
N ALA A 284 -2.10 0.37 -4.14
CA ALA A 284 -1.74 1.22 -3.00
C ALA A 284 -0.93 0.45 -1.93
N LEU A 285 -0.58 1.11 -0.82
CA LEU A 285 0.04 0.45 0.34
C LEU A 285 -1.02 -0.26 1.18
N ALA A 286 -0.60 -1.22 2.00
CA ALA A 286 -1.48 -1.93 2.94
C ALA A 286 -2.23 -0.98 3.90
N THR A 287 -1.58 0.11 4.34
CA THR A 287 -2.21 1.13 5.19
C THR A 287 -3.31 1.91 4.47
N ASN A 288 -3.14 2.18 3.16
CA ASN A 288 -4.21 2.78 2.36
C ASN A 288 -5.40 1.83 2.23
N ALA A 289 -5.15 0.52 2.03
CA ALA A 289 -6.19 -0.51 1.96
C ALA A 289 -6.99 -0.62 3.27
N LEU A 290 -6.31 -0.63 4.42
CA LEU A 290 -6.95 -0.62 5.74
C LEU A 290 -7.80 0.65 5.94
N GLY A 291 -7.23 1.82 5.63
CA GLY A 291 -7.94 3.10 5.76
C GLY A 291 -9.15 3.21 4.82
N ALA A 292 -9.06 2.68 3.61
CA ALA A 292 -10.17 2.62 2.67
C ALA A 292 -11.28 1.70 3.19
N GLY A 293 -10.93 0.51 3.69
CA GLY A 293 -11.89 -0.42 4.28
C GLY A 293 -12.67 0.19 5.45
N LYS A 294 -11.98 0.95 6.32
CA LYS A 294 -12.64 1.72 7.38
C LYS A 294 -13.66 2.73 6.84
N ARG A 295 -13.28 3.57 5.86
CA ARG A 295 -14.19 4.57 5.27
C ARG A 295 -15.42 3.94 4.62
N THR A 296 -15.22 2.84 3.90
CA THR A 296 -16.31 2.08 3.28
C THR A 296 -17.26 1.50 4.32
N ALA A 297 -16.75 0.94 5.42
CA ALA A 297 -17.59 0.46 6.51
C ALA A 297 -18.37 1.60 7.19
N GLU A 298 -17.72 2.75 7.45
CA GLU A 298 -18.39 3.94 8.01
C GLU A 298 -19.53 4.42 7.10
N TYR A 299 -19.31 4.41 5.78
CA TYR A 299 -20.36 4.74 4.82
C TYR A 299 -21.53 3.74 4.90
N ILE A 300 -21.25 2.44 4.89
CA ILE A 300 -22.29 1.41 4.95
C ILE A 300 -23.11 1.55 6.24
N VAL A 301 -22.45 1.74 7.39
CA VAL A 301 -23.12 1.93 8.68
C VAL A 301 -24.02 3.16 8.66
N ALA A 302 -23.56 4.29 8.12
CA ALA A 302 -24.38 5.49 7.99
C ALA A 302 -25.58 5.24 7.06
N ALA A 303 -25.35 4.60 5.90
CA ALA A 303 -26.40 4.30 4.94
C ALA A 303 -27.49 3.38 5.52
N LEU A 304 -27.10 2.33 6.26
CA LEU A 304 -28.04 1.42 6.95
C LEU A 304 -28.88 2.12 8.02
N LYS A 305 -28.36 3.19 8.62
CA LYS A 305 -29.09 4.04 9.57
C LYS A 305 -29.94 5.12 8.91
N GLY A 306 -29.87 5.27 7.59
CA GLY A 306 -30.47 6.40 6.87
C GLY A 306 -29.77 7.74 7.13
N GLU A 307 -28.52 7.71 7.62
CA GLU A 307 -27.71 8.87 7.93
C GLU A 307 -26.85 9.28 6.72
N LYS A 308 -26.52 10.58 6.64
CA LYS A 308 -25.60 11.08 5.64
C LYS A 308 -24.16 10.82 6.10
N TRP A 309 -23.44 9.97 5.38
CA TRP A 309 -22.00 9.83 5.57
C TRP A 309 -21.25 11.10 5.12
N LEU A 310 -20.27 11.51 5.92
CA LEU A 310 -19.35 12.59 5.60
C LEU A 310 -17.92 12.06 5.72
N PRO A 311 -17.07 12.25 4.69
CA PRO A 311 -15.68 11.85 4.79
C PRO A 311 -14.98 12.62 5.90
N PHE A 312 -14.09 11.94 6.62
CA PHE A 312 -13.20 12.58 7.57
C PHE A 312 -12.20 13.49 6.84
N ARG A 313 -12.60 14.74 6.60
CA ARG A 313 -11.72 15.78 6.05
C ARG A 313 -11.16 16.59 7.22
N LYS A 314 -9.98 16.22 7.71
CA LYS A 314 -9.15 17.24 8.37
C LYS A 314 -8.74 18.23 7.29
N LYS A 315 -9.31 19.43 7.31
CA LYS A 315 -8.74 20.54 6.54
C LYS A 315 -7.33 20.75 7.07
N VAL A 316 -6.34 20.75 6.17
CA VAL A 316 -5.01 21.24 6.53
C VAL A 316 -5.21 22.65 7.08
N ILE A 317 -4.83 22.86 8.34
CA ILE A 317 -4.91 24.17 8.97
C ILE A 317 -4.00 25.08 8.14
N GLN A 318 -4.58 26.08 7.50
CA GLN A 318 -3.82 27.04 6.73
C GLN A 318 -3.02 27.90 7.71
N TYR A 319 -1.83 28.34 7.31
CA TYR A 319 -0.94 29.10 8.18
C TYR A 319 -1.63 30.33 8.79
N GLU A 320 -2.50 30.98 8.02
CA GLU A 320 -3.27 32.16 8.41
C GLU A 320 -4.35 31.85 9.47
N SER A 321 -4.71 30.57 9.62
CA SER A 321 -5.67 30.09 10.63
C SER A 321 -4.99 29.69 11.95
N LEU A 322 -3.66 29.76 12.03
CA LEU A 322 -2.91 29.49 13.25
C LEU A 322 -2.89 30.77 14.11
N THR A 323 -3.48 30.71 15.30
CA THR A 323 -3.36 31.80 16.28
C THR A 323 -1.96 31.77 16.90
N THR A 324 -1.14 32.77 16.61
CA THR A 324 0.17 32.97 17.24
C THR A 324 0.07 33.58 18.64
N ALA A 325 -1.13 33.96 19.11
CA ALA A 325 -1.33 34.53 20.45
C ALA A 325 -0.98 33.56 21.61
N HIS A 326 -0.91 32.26 21.33
CA HIS A 326 -0.43 31.23 22.27
C HIS A 326 1.01 30.77 21.98
N TYR A 327 1.70 31.45 21.06
CA TYR A 327 3.13 31.31 20.84
C TYR A 327 3.85 32.37 21.64
N ASP A 328 4.29 32.02 22.84
CA ASP A 328 5.35 32.73 23.52
C ASP A 328 6.67 31.97 23.25
N PRO A 329 7.56 32.46 22.38
CA PRO A 329 8.85 31.83 22.15
C PRO A 329 9.71 31.98 23.42
N GLU A 330 9.54 31.07 24.36
CA GLU A 330 10.38 31.03 25.55
C GLU A 330 11.77 30.46 25.21
N ASP A 331 12.82 31.20 25.57
CA ASP A 331 14.21 30.75 25.46
C ASP A 331 14.50 29.54 26.36
N ASN A 332 13.74 29.39 27.45
CA ASN A 332 13.90 28.29 28.37
C ASN A 332 13.17 27.05 27.87
N LYS A 333 13.95 26.12 27.32
CA LYS A 333 13.43 24.87 26.77
C LYS A 333 12.98 23.87 27.84
N GLY A 334 13.20 24.10 29.13
CA GLY A 334 12.94 23.12 30.19
C GLY A 334 13.91 21.92 30.12
N ALA A 335 14.19 21.29 31.26
CA ALA A 335 15.14 20.17 31.34
C ALA A 335 14.45 18.83 31.68
N THR A 336 13.20 18.86 32.10
CA THR A 336 12.43 17.68 32.53
C THR A 336 11.37 17.26 31.50
N GLN A 337 10.90 16.02 31.60
CA GLN A 337 9.85 15.50 30.71
C GLN A 337 8.54 16.29 30.83
N ASP A 338 8.17 16.69 32.05
CA ASP A 338 6.95 17.46 32.31
C ASP A 338 7.06 18.88 31.72
N GLU A 339 8.21 19.54 31.86
CA GLU A 339 8.45 20.85 31.24
C GLU A 339 8.43 20.79 29.71
N GLN A 340 9.01 19.74 29.10
CA GLN A 340 8.95 19.54 27.65
C GLN A 340 7.52 19.27 27.17
N ALA A 341 6.71 18.56 27.96
CA ALA A 341 5.32 18.24 27.62
C ALA A 341 4.39 19.47 27.66
N GLN A 342 4.72 20.48 28.47
CA GLN A 342 3.98 21.73 28.56
C GLN A 342 4.37 22.75 27.49
N ARG A 343 5.47 22.52 26.75
CA ARG A 343 5.93 23.48 25.75
C ARG A 343 5.15 23.35 24.44
N CYS A 344 4.80 24.49 23.84
CA CYS A 344 4.29 24.55 22.48
C CYS A 344 5.38 24.17 21.47
N LEU A 345 5.21 23.07 20.74
CA LEU A 345 6.12 22.63 19.69
C LEU A 345 5.61 23.12 18.33
N SER A 346 6.25 24.14 17.76
CA SER A 346 6.32 24.44 16.31
C SER A 346 5.21 23.85 15.40
N CYS A 347 4.02 24.44 15.27
CA CYS A 347 3.14 24.14 14.13
C CYS A 347 3.18 25.32 13.15
N GLY A 348 3.76 25.12 11.96
CA GLY A 348 3.75 26.10 10.87
C GLY A 348 5.06 26.82 10.53
N SER A 349 6.16 26.60 11.26
CA SER A 349 7.48 27.17 10.89
C SER A 349 8.43 26.09 10.36
N CYS A 350 9.26 26.43 9.38
CA CYS A 350 10.27 25.50 8.86
C CYS A 350 11.28 25.16 9.95
N ARG A 351 11.49 23.86 10.23
CA ARG A 351 12.41 23.37 11.28
C ARG A 351 13.84 23.09 10.80
N ASP A 352 14.16 23.47 9.57
CA ASP A 352 15.47 23.22 8.93
C ASP A 352 15.90 21.74 8.94
N CYS A 353 14.95 20.82 8.79
CA CYS A 353 15.20 19.38 8.91
C CYS A 353 15.74 18.72 7.64
N HIS A 354 15.90 19.46 6.54
CA HIS A 354 16.39 18.97 5.24
C HIS A 354 15.59 17.83 4.56
N LEU A 355 14.45 17.41 5.11
CA LEU A 355 13.65 16.32 4.55
C LEU A 355 13.12 16.63 3.14
N CYS A 356 12.65 17.86 2.91
CA CYS A 356 12.12 18.31 1.61
C CYS A 356 13.19 18.35 0.51
N GLU A 357 14.43 18.70 0.86
CA GLU A 357 15.60 18.68 -0.02
C GLU A 357 16.01 17.23 -0.32
N THR A 358 16.06 16.39 0.72
CA THR A 358 16.48 14.97 0.60
C THR A 358 15.48 14.14 -0.22
N ILE A 359 14.17 14.38 -0.06
CA ILE A 359 13.13 13.58 -0.72
C ILE A 359 12.92 13.99 -2.18
N CYS A 360 13.42 15.15 -2.60
CA CYS A 360 13.13 15.68 -3.92
C CYS A 360 13.84 14.85 -5.01
N PRO A 361 13.13 14.08 -5.84
CA PRO A 361 13.75 13.11 -6.75
C PRO A 361 14.52 13.78 -7.89
N THR A 362 14.22 15.05 -8.18
CA THR A 362 14.84 15.87 -9.23
C THR A 362 15.78 16.93 -8.67
N HIS A 363 15.99 16.97 -7.35
CA HIS A 363 16.74 18.02 -6.66
C HIS A 363 16.25 19.45 -7.00
N ALA A 364 14.93 19.60 -7.16
CA ALA A 364 14.29 20.89 -7.35
C ALA A 364 14.22 21.71 -6.05
N ILE A 365 14.19 21.06 -4.88
CA ILE A 365 14.21 21.74 -3.58
C ILE A 365 15.64 21.82 -3.06
N PHE A 366 16.08 23.02 -2.68
CA PHE A 366 17.40 23.24 -2.07
C PHE A 366 17.35 24.33 -1.01
N ARG A 367 18.28 24.27 -0.04
CA ARG A 367 18.43 25.30 1.00
C ARG A 367 19.34 26.43 0.53
N ARG A 368 18.95 27.68 0.79
CA ARG A 368 19.73 28.90 0.52
C ARG A 368 19.99 29.63 1.84
N GLU A 369 21.25 29.90 2.13
CA GLU A 369 21.65 30.75 3.27
C GLU A 369 21.29 32.21 2.99
N LEU A 370 20.76 32.89 4.00
CA LEU A 370 20.42 34.31 3.98
C LEU A 370 21.27 35.07 5.00
N LEU A 371 21.51 36.35 4.74
CA LEU A 371 22.15 37.21 5.72
C LEU A 371 21.24 37.34 6.95
N PRO A 372 21.76 37.18 8.18
CA PRO A 372 20.95 37.31 9.38
C PRO A 372 20.45 38.74 9.54
N GLU A 373 19.14 38.95 9.40
CA GLU A 373 18.46 40.17 9.81
C GLU A 373 17.84 39.97 11.20
N LYS A 374 17.67 41.06 11.95
CA LYS A 374 16.99 41.05 13.24
C LYS A 374 15.59 40.44 13.05
N ASP A 375 15.28 39.40 13.83
CA ASP A 375 13.99 38.69 13.87
C ASP A 375 13.61 37.84 12.62
N LYS A 376 14.58 37.46 11.77
CA LYS A 376 14.37 36.52 10.65
C LYS A 376 15.27 35.29 10.71
N VAL A 377 14.78 34.16 10.21
CA VAL A 377 15.60 32.95 10.01
C VAL A 377 16.65 33.21 8.93
N GLY A 378 17.91 32.86 9.19
CA GLY A 378 19.04 33.06 8.30
C GLY A 378 19.10 32.10 7.11
N TYR A 379 17.98 31.49 6.72
CA TYR A 379 17.89 30.54 5.62
C TYR A 379 16.49 30.54 5.01
N GLU A 380 16.41 30.04 3.77
CA GLU A 380 15.16 29.67 3.13
C GLU A 380 15.32 28.38 2.34
N TYR A 381 14.20 27.72 2.02
CA TYR A 381 14.21 26.66 1.02
C TYR A 381 13.49 27.13 -0.23
N VAL A 382 14.09 26.84 -1.38
CA VAL A 382 13.63 27.30 -2.69
C VAL A 382 13.26 26.09 -3.54
N SER A 383 12.19 26.21 -4.31
CA SER A 383 11.82 25.27 -5.37
C SER A 383 12.24 25.83 -6.73
N ASP A 384 13.06 25.08 -7.48
CA ASP A 384 13.43 25.35 -8.86
C ASP A 384 12.33 24.83 -9.80
N ASP A 385 11.53 25.75 -10.32
CA ASP A 385 10.40 25.43 -11.22
C ASP A 385 10.83 24.72 -12.50
N SER A 386 12.08 24.90 -12.95
CA SER A 386 12.59 24.21 -14.14
C SER A 386 12.87 22.72 -13.91
N LYS A 387 13.00 22.31 -12.65
CA LYS A 387 13.27 20.92 -12.23
C LYS A 387 12.09 20.27 -11.51
N CYS A 388 11.13 21.07 -11.05
CA CYS A 388 9.97 20.57 -10.32
C CYS A 388 9.03 19.81 -11.25
N ILE A 389 8.79 18.53 -10.95
CA ILE A 389 7.86 17.66 -11.68
C ILE A 389 6.48 17.54 -11.01
N ALA A 390 6.18 18.45 -10.06
CA ALA A 390 4.93 18.49 -9.31
C ALA A 390 4.51 17.16 -8.63
N CYS A 391 5.49 16.34 -8.22
CA CYS A 391 5.23 15.03 -7.61
C CYS A 391 4.66 15.07 -6.19
N GLY A 392 4.73 16.20 -5.48
CA GLY A 392 4.14 16.36 -4.15
C GLY A 392 4.96 15.82 -2.97
N PHE A 393 6.06 15.09 -3.20
CA PHE A 393 6.82 14.48 -2.10
C PHE A 393 7.35 15.47 -1.05
N CYS A 394 7.75 16.68 -1.46
CA CYS A 394 8.19 17.72 -0.53
C CYS A 394 7.03 18.22 0.35
N ALA A 395 5.81 18.27 -0.17
CA ALA A 395 4.59 18.62 0.56
C ALA A 395 4.17 17.49 1.50
N ASP A 396 4.14 16.25 1.02
CA ASP A 396 3.74 15.08 1.81
C ASP A 396 4.70 14.78 2.97
N THR A 397 6.01 14.98 2.76
CA THR A 397 7.02 14.70 3.79
C THR A 397 7.16 15.83 4.81
N CYS A 398 6.69 17.05 4.51
CA CYS A 398 6.96 18.20 5.35
C CYS A 398 6.20 18.10 6.68
N PRO A 399 6.88 17.94 7.83
CA PRO A 399 6.21 17.80 9.11
C PRO A 399 5.50 19.09 9.55
N CYS A 400 5.91 20.23 8.98
CA CYS A 400 5.41 21.55 9.31
C CYS A 400 4.43 22.12 8.26
N GLY A 401 4.17 21.40 7.16
CA GLY A 401 3.28 21.86 6.09
C GLY A 401 3.78 23.08 5.31
N ILE A 402 5.10 23.30 5.21
CA ILE A 402 5.71 24.45 4.53
C ILE A 402 5.47 24.44 3.02
N TRP A 403 5.44 23.25 2.43
CA TRP A 403 5.20 23.08 0.99
C TRP A 403 3.74 22.76 0.75
N SER A 404 3.11 23.54 -0.12
CA SER A 404 1.76 23.28 -0.62
C SER A 404 1.81 23.01 -2.12
N MET A 405 1.14 21.97 -2.58
CA MET A 405 0.90 21.77 -4.01
C MET A 405 -0.21 22.70 -4.47
N ARG A 406 0.12 23.61 -5.39
CA ARG A 406 -0.90 24.40 -6.08
C ARG A 406 -1.40 23.59 -7.29
N PRO A 407 -2.69 23.28 -7.39
CA PRO A 407 -3.25 22.76 -8.63
C PRO A 407 -3.09 23.83 -9.71
N PHE A 408 -2.68 23.40 -10.91
CA PHE A 408 -2.63 24.26 -12.09
C PHE A 408 -4.02 24.71 -12.51
#